data_AF-A0ABD8B2T0-F1
#
_entry.id   AF-A0ABD8B2T0-F1
#
_cell.length_a   1.000
_cell.length_b   1.000
_cell.length_c   1.000
_cell.angle_alpha   90.00
_cell.angle_beta   90.00
_cell.angle_gamma   90.00
#
_symmetry.space_group_name_H-M   'P 1'
#
loop_
_entity.id
_entity.type
_entity.pdbx_description
1 polymer ?
#
loop_
_entity_poly.entity_id
_entity_poly.type
_entity_poly.pdbx_seq_one_letter_code
_entity_poly.pdbx_strand_id
1 'polypeptide(L)'
;MIKEKEYKKRSERMIKMNVMKRAWDIANIGAAKFGGKVKEFFRQALIMAWAESRKPKLAELFIGNGSRKCKTWVARIAGSHERFGFNRVFLTEDGSNWANKWFDLNNGVYEVCAGVDNRYFIKVVDGTIHNIEKSEVLTELASVSAVKTEVNTVAKPVAKVSKSNFCYKCHSYCWGDCEAN
;
A
#
# COMPACT_ATOMS: atom_id res chain seq x y z
N MET A 1 -15.04 8.11 -26.83
CA MET A 1 -16.21 7.64 -26.05
C MET A 1 -16.38 6.12 -25.97
N ILE A 2 -16.18 5.32 -27.03
CA ILE A 2 -16.38 3.84 -26.97
C ILE A 2 -15.37 3.16 -26.03
N LYS A 3 -14.09 3.52 -26.10
CA LYS A 3 -13.01 2.95 -25.26
C LYS A 3 -13.22 3.18 -23.76
N GLU A 4 -13.85 4.28 -23.38
CA GLU A 4 -14.11 4.63 -21.98
C GLU A 4 -15.22 3.78 -21.36
N LYS A 5 -16.27 3.49 -22.13
CA LYS A 5 -17.36 2.59 -21.71
C LYS A 5 -16.87 1.15 -21.52
N GLU A 6 -16.00 0.66 -22.40
CA GLU A 6 -15.40 -0.67 -22.27
C GLU A 6 -14.44 -0.78 -21.08
N TYR A 7 -13.63 0.26 -20.84
CA TYR A 7 -12.75 0.32 -19.67
C TYR A 7 -13.56 0.27 -18.36
N LYS A 8 -14.64 1.05 -18.25
CA LYS A 8 -15.52 1.05 -17.09
C LYS A 8 -16.18 -0.32 -16.86
N LYS A 9 -16.67 -0.96 -17.93
CA LYS A 9 -17.26 -2.31 -17.84
C LYS A 9 -16.23 -3.36 -17.40
N ARG A 10 -14.97 -3.25 -17.86
CA ARG A 10 -13.87 -4.14 -17.47
C ARG A 10 -13.46 -3.93 -16.01
N SER A 11 -13.36 -2.69 -15.55
CA SER A 11 -13.02 -2.38 -14.15
C SER A 11 -14.11 -2.86 -13.18
N GLU A 12 -15.39 -2.66 -13.51
CA GLU A 12 -16.51 -3.16 -12.72
C GLU A 12 -16.50 -4.69 -12.61
N ARG A 13 -16.20 -5.41 -13.70
CA ARG A 13 -16.02 -6.87 -13.66
C ARG A 13 -14.88 -7.28 -12.73
N MET A 14 -13.73 -6.61 -12.79
CA MET A 14 -12.61 -6.90 -11.89
C MET A 14 -12.96 -6.65 -10.42
N ILE A 15 -13.67 -5.56 -10.11
CA ILE A 15 -14.12 -5.26 -8.75
C ILE A 15 -15.02 -6.38 -8.23
N LYS A 16 -16.02 -6.81 -9.03
CA LYS A 16 -16.92 -7.91 -8.65
C LYS A 16 -16.18 -9.22 -8.40
N MET A 17 -15.23 -9.58 -9.27
CA MET A 17 -14.44 -10.80 -9.09
C MET A 17 -13.60 -10.78 -7.81
N ASN A 18 -12.98 -9.64 -7.50
CA ASN A 18 -12.19 -9.49 -6.27
C ASN A 18 -13.07 -9.56 -5.02
N VAL A 19 -14.27 -8.96 -5.05
CA VAL A 19 -15.25 -9.07 -3.95
C VAL A 19 -15.66 -10.52 -3.71
N MET A 20 -15.90 -11.30 -4.77
CA MET A 20 -16.28 -12.71 -4.64
C MET A 20 -15.16 -13.58 -4.06
N LYS A 21 -13.91 -13.37 -4.50
CA LYS A 21 -12.74 -14.05 -3.93
C LYS A 21 -12.58 -13.71 -2.46
N ARG A 22 -12.64 -12.43 -2.12
CA ARG A 22 -12.53 -11.95 -0.74
C ARG A 22 -13.64 -12.50 0.17
N ALA A 23 -14.88 -12.53 -0.34
CA ALA A 23 -16.01 -13.12 0.39
C ALA A 23 -15.79 -14.62 0.62
N TRP A 24 -15.24 -15.35 -0.35
CA TRP A 24 -14.89 -16.76 -0.17
C TRP A 24 -13.84 -16.96 0.92
N ASP A 25 -12.78 -16.15 0.95
CA ASP A 25 -11.74 -16.23 1.98
C ASP A 25 -12.29 -15.96 3.38
N ILE A 26 -13.10 -14.91 3.54
CA ILE A 26 -13.75 -14.57 4.81
C ILE A 26 -14.68 -15.70 5.27
N ALA A 27 -15.44 -16.30 4.35
CA ALA A 27 -16.32 -17.42 4.66
C ALA A 27 -15.54 -18.67 5.11
N ASN A 28 -14.37 -18.96 4.51
CA ASN A 28 -13.50 -20.05 4.95
C ASN A 28 -12.92 -19.79 6.34
N ILE A 29 -12.47 -18.57 6.61
CA ILE A 29 -11.98 -18.18 7.94
C ILE A 29 -13.10 -18.34 8.98
N GLY A 30 -14.33 -17.94 8.64
CA GLY A 30 -15.50 -18.14 9.50
C GLY A 30 -15.78 -19.62 9.78
N ALA A 31 -15.86 -20.44 8.74
CA ALA A 31 -16.09 -21.88 8.89
C ALA A 31 -14.98 -22.59 9.69
N ALA A 32 -13.72 -22.17 9.53
CA ALA A 32 -12.60 -22.71 10.30
C ALA A 32 -12.66 -22.31 11.79
N LYS A 33 -13.13 -21.10 12.11
CA LYS A 33 -13.21 -20.59 13.49
C LYS A 33 -14.43 -21.10 14.25
N PHE A 34 -15.59 -21.15 13.60
CA PHE A 34 -16.87 -21.43 14.24
C PHE A 34 -17.40 -22.84 13.93
N GLY A 35 -16.75 -23.59 13.03
CA GLY A 35 -17.28 -24.83 12.49
C GLY A 35 -18.43 -24.59 11.49
N GLY A 36 -18.88 -25.65 10.82
CA GLY A 36 -19.98 -25.58 9.85
C GLY A 36 -19.54 -25.48 8.39
N LYS A 37 -20.48 -25.20 7.49
CA LYS A 37 -20.23 -25.17 6.04
C LYS A 37 -19.98 -23.73 5.59
N VAL A 38 -19.01 -23.53 4.69
CA VAL A 38 -18.67 -22.23 4.08
C VAL A 38 -19.90 -21.49 3.53
N LYS A 39 -20.86 -22.23 2.96
CA LYS A 39 -22.11 -21.68 2.41
C LYS A 39 -22.95 -20.91 3.44
N GLU A 40 -22.88 -21.27 4.72
CA GLU A 40 -23.65 -20.65 5.80
C GLU A 40 -23.09 -19.25 6.14
N PHE A 41 -21.77 -19.05 5.98
CA PHE A 41 -21.10 -17.78 6.25
C PHE A 41 -21.07 -16.84 5.03
N PHE A 42 -21.40 -17.34 3.85
CA PHE A 42 -21.17 -16.64 2.59
C PHE A 42 -21.95 -15.32 2.47
N ARG A 43 -23.18 -15.26 3.00
CA ARG A 43 -24.00 -14.03 2.99
C ARG A 43 -23.31 -12.91 3.77
N GLN A 44 -22.86 -13.19 4.99
CA GLN A 44 -22.20 -12.20 5.84
C GLN A 44 -20.82 -11.82 5.28
N ALA A 45 -20.08 -12.80 4.78
CA ALA A 45 -18.80 -12.58 4.12
C ALA A 45 -18.92 -11.65 2.90
N LEU A 46 -19.98 -11.78 2.12
CA LEU A 46 -20.24 -10.92 0.96
C LEU A 46 -20.56 -9.48 1.38
N ILE A 47 -21.33 -9.29 2.45
CA ILE A 47 -21.59 -7.95 3.02
C ILE A 47 -20.27 -7.30 3.46
N MET A 48 -19.41 -8.03 4.17
CA MET A 48 -18.12 -7.53 4.63
C MET A 48 -17.18 -7.20 3.44
N ALA A 49 -17.07 -8.09 2.46
CA ALA A 49 -16.22 -7.87 1.27
C ALA A 49 -16.70 -6.68 0.42
N TRP A 50 -18.02 -6.49 0.30
CA TRP A 50 -18.56 -5.29 -0.37
C TRP A 50 -18.25 -4.02 0.40
N ALA A 51 -18.36 -4.05 1.73
CA ALA A 51 -18.01 -2.91 2.57
C ALA A 51 -16.52 -2.55 2.41
N GLU A 52 -15.61 -3.53 2.46
CA GLU A 52 -14.17 -3.34 2.20
C GLU A 52 -13.91 -2.71 0.81
N SER A 53 -14.59 -3.20 -0.24
CA SER A 53 -14.36 -2.73 -1.62
C SER A 53 -14.77 -1.28 -1.87
N ARG A 54 -15.69 -0.75 -1.06
CA ARG A 54 -16.23 0.61 -1.21
C ARG A 54 -15.48 1.63 -0.35
N LYS A 55 -14.62 1.19 0.56
CA LYS A 55 -13.78 2.12 1.33
C LYS A 55 -12.87 2.87 0.36
N PRO A 56 -12.75 4.19 0.48
CA PRO A 56 -11.80 4.94 -0.32
C PRO A 56 -10.40 4.40 -0.01
N LYS A 57 -9.59 4.16 -1.05
CA LYS A 57 -8.22 3.67 -0.86
C LYS A 57 -7.25 4.80 -0.49
N LEU A 58 -7.70 6.03 -0.67
CA LEU A 58 -6.97 7.26 -0.41
C LEU A 58 -7.70 8.01 0.70
N ALA A 59 -6.93 8.51 1.67
CA ALA A 59 -7.42 9.44 2.66
C ALA A 59 -7.04 10.86 2.25
N GLU A 60 -8.01 11.76 2.20
CA GLU A 60 -7.77 13.19 1.94
C GLU A 60 -7.40 13.87 3.25
N LEU A 61 -6.20 14.47 3.31
CA LEU A 61 -5.74 15.25 4.45
C LEU A 61 -5.68 16.74 4.10
N PHE A 62 -6.36 17.57 4.88
CA PHE A 62 -6.34 19.03 4.75
C PHE A 62 -5.44 19.66 5.81
N ILE A 63 -4.52 20.53 5.39
CA ILE A 63 -3.61 21.27 6.27
C ILE A 63 -3.60 22.74 5.85
N GLY A 64 -3.45 23.67 6.80
CA GLY A 64 -3.28 25.08 6.47
C GLY A 64 -2.04 25.37 5.61
N ASN A 65 -2.05 26.47 4.86
CA ASN A 65 -0.98 26.84 3.92
C ASN A 65 0.38 27.20 4.59
N GLY A 66 0.43 27.16 5.92
CA GLY A 66 1.58 27.59 6.70
C GLY A 66 1.75 29.11 6.70
N SER A 67 2.77 29.59 7.40
CA SER A 67 3.16 31.00 7.42
C SER A 67 4.58 31.16 6.89
N ARG A 68 5.02 32.40 6.66
CA ARG A 68 6.42 32.68 6.27
C ARG A 68 7.44 32.14 7.27
N LYS A 69 7.07 32.01 8.55
CA LYS A 69 7.95 31.53 9.62
C LYS A 69 7.87 30.01 9.80
N CYS A 70 6.75 29.38 9.45
CA CYS A 70 6.55 27.95 9.63
C CYS A 70 5.83 27.34 8.42
N LYS A 71 6.57 26.56 7.63
CA LYS A 71 6.05 25.82 6.47
C LYS A 71 5.30 24.58 6.94
N THR A 72 4.17 24.29 6.32
CA THR A 72 3.43 23.04 6.49
C THR A 72 3.88 22.00 5.49
N TRP A 73 3.93 20.75 5.91
CA TRP A 73 4.36 19.63 5.09
C TRP A 73 3.83 18.30 5.64
N VAL A 74 3.80 17.30 4.75
CA VAL A 74 3.49 15.91 5.09
C VAL A 74 4.65 15.05 4.61
N ALA A 75 5.11 14.14 5.46
CA ALA A 75 6.13 13.17 5.08
C ALA A 75 5.68 11.75 5.44
N ARG A 76 5.86 10.83 4.49
CA ARG A 76 5.69 9.40 4.74
C ARG A 76 6.89 8.89 5.52
N ILE A 77 6.65 8.06 6.54
CA ILE A 77 7.71 7.40 7.28
C ILE A 77 8.07 6.09 6.57
N ALA A 78 9.31 6.00 6.10
CA ALA A 78 9.83 4.84 5.38
C ALA A 78 10.60 3.86 6.28
N GLY A 79 11.07 4.31 7.45
CA GLY A 79 11.84 3.50 8.40
C GLY A 79 12.38 4.34 9.56
N SER A 80 13.26 3.74 10.37
CA SER A 80 14.02 4.44 11.40
C SER A 80 15.31 5.05 10.84
N HIS A 81 15.78 6.14 11.44
CA HIS A 81 17.07 6.77 11.11
C HIS A 81 17.83 7.02 12.42
N GLU A 82 19.11 6.64 12.49
CA GLU A 82 19.93 6.71 13.71
C GLU A 82 19.99 8.13 14.30
N ARG A 83 20.32 9.13 13.47
CA ARG A 83 20.39 10.54 13.88
C ARG A 83 19.04 11.24 14.07
N PHE A 84 18.07 11.00 13.19
CA PHE A 84 16.84 11.80 13.09
C PHE A 84 15.57 11.09 13.57
N GLY A 85 15.72 9.90 14.16
CA GLY A 85 14.65 9.01 14.60
C GLY A 85 13.97 8.27 13.44
N PHE A 86 13.52 9.00 12.43
CA PHE A 86 12.74 8.47 11.31
C PHE A 86 13.27 8.90 9.94
N ASN A 87 13.25 7.95 9.00
CA ASN A 87 13.43 8.19 7.58
C ASN A 87 12.12 8.71 6.99
N ARG A 88 12.18 9.94 6.46
CA ARG A 88 11.03 10.68 5.95
C ARG A 88 11.13 10.86 4.44
N VAL A 89 10.04 10.58 3.74
CA VAL A 89 9.88 10.89 2.32
C VAL A 89 8.78 11.95 2.23
N PHE A 90 9.17 13.18 1.92
CA PHE A 90 8.23 14.30 1.81
C PHE A 90 7.31 14.12 0.61
N LEU A 91 6.01 14.32 0.83
CA LEU A 91 5.01 14.27 -0.21
C LEU A 91 4.86 15.64 -0.87
N THR A 92 4.55 15.61 -2.17
CA THR A 92 4.08 16.77 -2.90
C THR A 92 2.58 16.92 -2.67
N GLU A 93 2.11 18.17 -2.58
CA GLU A 93 0.67 18.47 -2.47
C GLU A 93 -0.04 18.14 -3.79
N ASP A 94 -1.22 17.53 -3.70
CA ASP A 94 -2.07 17.26 -4.88
C ASP A 94 -2.80 18.54 -5.31
N GLY A 95 -2.98 19.47 -4.37
CA GLY A 95 -3.29 20.85 -4.68
C GLY A 95 -3.40 21.73 -3.45
N SER A 96 -3.61 23.02 -3.71
CA SER A 96 -3.73 24.03 -2.66
C SER A 96 -4.65 25.17 -3.09
N ASN A 97 -5.22 25.83 -2.08
CA ASN A 97 -5.91 27.10 -2.21
C ASN A 97 -5.27 28.13 -1.27
N TRP A 98 -5.85 29.32 -1.16
CA TRP A 98 -5.29 30.40 -0.35
C TRP A 98 -5.15 30.03 1.14
N ALA A 99 -6.05 29.20 1.69
CA ALA A 99 -6.08 28.84 3.10
C ALA A 99 -5.43 27.47 3.40
N ASN A 100 -5.63 26.49 2.51
CA ASN A 100 -5.40 25.07 2.76
C ASN A 100 -4.66 24.38 1.61
N LYS A 101 -3.99 23.28 1.96
CA LYS A 101 -3.36 22.30 1.08
C LYS A 101 -4.04 20.95 1.31
N TRP A 102 -4.18 20.15 0.27
CA TRP A 102 -4.68 18.78 0.38
C TRP A 102 -3.68 17.76 -0.16
N PHE A 103 -3.73 16.57 0.44
CA PHE A 103 -2.87 15.44 0.14
C PHE A 103 -3.70 14.16 0.09
N ASP A 104 -3.52 13.37 -0.97
CA ASP A 104 -4.11 12.05 -1.14
C ASP A 104 -3.16 11.00 -0.57
N LEU A 105 -3.51 10.49 0.61
CA LEU A 105 -2.66 9.57 1.35
C LEU A 105 -3.06 8.14 1.09
N ASN A 106 -2.09 7.32 0.67
CA ASN A 106 -2.24 5.87 0.64
C ASN A 106 -2.11 5.27 2.04
N ASN A 107 -2.43 3.98 2.19
CA ASN A 107 -2.21 3.26 3.45
C ASN A 107 -0.72 3.35 3.88
N GLY A 108 -0.50 3.76 5.14
CA GLY A 108 0.84 3.97 5.67
C GLY A 108 0.87 4.88 6.90
N VAL A 109 2.08 5.17 7.36
CA VAL A 109 2.34 6.06 8.50
C VAL A 109 2.98 7.35 7.99
N TYR A 110 2.51 8.49 8.50
CA TYR A 110 2.92 9.81 8.08
C TYR A 110 3.19 10.71 9.30
N GLU A 111 4.13 11.63 9.12
CA GLU A 111 4.36 12.76 10.02
C GLU A 111 3.81 14.03 9.34
N VAL A 112 3.00 14.78 10.08
CA VAL A 112 2.34 15.98 9.61
C VAL A 112 2.83 17.17 10.42
N CYS A 113 3.29 18.20 9.72
CA CYS A 113 3.59 19.51 10.31
C CYS A 113 2.52 20.51 9.85
N ALA A 114 1.62 20.88 10.75
CA ALA A 114 0.47 21.73 10.48
C ALA A 114 0.64 23.18 10.97
N GLY A 115 1.85 23.58 11.40
CA GLY A 115 2.14 24.96 11.79
C GLY A 115 3.29 25.08 12.79
N VAL A 116 3.30 26.20 13.52
CA VAL A 116 4.22 26.41 14.66
C VAL A 116 3.87 25.39 15.75
N ASP A 117 4.83 24.53 16.11
CA ASP A 117 4.70 23.49 17.14
C ASP A 117 3.55 22.48 17.00
N ASN A 118 2.84 22.47 15.86
CA ASN A 118 1.81 21.49 15.58
C ASN A 118 2.36 20.37 14.71
N ARG A 119 3.04 19.41 15.35
CA ARG A 119 3.54 18.19 14.70
C ARG A 119 2.90 16.97 15.34
N TYR A 120 2.34 16.11 14.50
CA TYR A 120 1.69 14.88 14.94
C TYR A 120 1.89 13.78 13.91
N PHE A 121 1.66 12.54 14.34
CA PHE A 121 1.75 11.36 13.51
C PHE A 121 0.35 10.85 13.19
N ILE A 122 0.18 10.43 11.94
CA ILE A 122 -1.07 9.82 11.48
C ILE A 122 -0.79 8.47 10.82
N LYS A 123 -1.74 7.56 10.97
CA LYS A 123 -1.80 6.28 10.28
C LYS A 123 -3.03 6.29 9.37
N VAL A 124 -2.82 5.95 8.10
CA VAL A 124 -3.89 5.77 7.14
C VAL A 124 -4.13 4.28 6.95
N VAL A 125 -5.35 3.83 7.26
CA VAL A 125 -5.79 2.45 7.07
C VAL A 125 -7.13 2.47 6.36
N ASP A 126 -7.17 1.91 5.16
CA ASP A 126 -8.35 1.82 4.29
C ASP A 126 -9.05 3.17 4.10
N GLY A 127 -8.24 4.21 3.86
CA GLY A 127 -8.72 5.58 3.66
C GLY A 127 -9.20 6.28 4.92
N THR A 128 -9.08 5.67 6.10
CA THR A 128 -9.36 6.32 7.39
C THR A 128 -8.08 6.83 8.01
N ILE A 129 -8.11 8.08 8.52
CA ILE A 129 -6.98 8.70 9.23
C ILE A 129 -7.14 8.45 10.73
N HIS A 130 -6.10 7.88 11.34
CA HIS A 130 -5.99 7.70 12.78
C HIS A 130 -4.80 8.48 13.30
N ASN A 131 -5.00 9.31 14.33
CA ASN A 131 -3.89 9.93 15.04
C ASN A 131 -3.20 8.87 15.90
N ILE A 132 -1.87 8.85 15.87
CA ILE A 132 -1.07 7.87 16.60
C ILE A 132 0.03 8.58 17.39
N GLU A 133 0.49 7.94 18.46
CA GLU A 133 1.63 8.43 19.22
C GLU A 133 2.96 8.02 18.58
N LYS A 134 4.03 8.74 18.92
CA LYS A 134 5.39 8.47 18.41
C LYS A 134 5.88 7.05 18.76
N SER A 135 5.48 6.53 19.92
CA SER A 135 5.81 5.17 20.37
C SER A 135 5.20 4.11 19.44
N GLU A 136 3.95 4.29 19.04
CA GLU A 136 3.22 3.38 18.16
C GLU A 136 3.82 3.33 16.74
N VAL A 137 4.37 4.44 16.26
CA VAL A 137 5.08 4.51 14.96
C VAL A 137 6.19 3.46 14.87
N LEU A 138 6.96 3.27 15.94
CA LEU A 138 8.05 2.30 15.96
C LEU A 138 7.55 0.86 15.87
N THR A 139 6.46 0.56 16.59
CA THR A 139 5.80 -0.75 16.54
C THR A 139 5.25 -1.06 15.15
N GLU A 140 4.68 -0.07 14.46
CA GLU A 140 4.17 -0.23 13.10
C GLU A 140 5.29 -0.41 12.07
N LEU A 141 6.44 0.24 12.24
CA LEU A 141 7.59 0.01 11.37
C LEU A 141 8.19 -1.39 11.56
N ALA A 142 8.17 -1.91 12.79
CA ALA A 142 8.57 -3.28 13.08
C ALA A 142 7.62 -4.29 12.41
N SER A 143 6.30 -4.06 12.42
CA SER A 143 5.34 -4.97 11.79
C SER A 143 5.44 -4.97 10.25
N VAL A 144 5.67 -3.81 9.63
CA VAL A 144 5.82 -3.68 8.16
C VAL A 144 7.14 -4.30 7.66
N SER A 145 8.22 -4.19 8.43
CA SER A 145 9.50 -4.81 8.05
C SER A 145 9.44 -6.35 8.10
N ALA A 146 8.66 -6.94 9.01
CA ALA A 146 8.43 -8.39 9.03
C ALA A 146 7.73 -8.89 7.75
N VAL A 147 6.69 -8.19 7.27
CA VAL A 147 5.92 -8.59 6.08
C VAL A 147 6.74 -8.49 4.78
N LYS A 148 7.63 -7.50 4.65
CA LYS A 148 8.51 -7.38 3.47
C LYS A 148 9.54 -8.52 3.37
N THR A 149 9.85 -9.17 4.49
CA THR A 149 10.85 -10.24 4.53
C THR A 149 10.29 -11.54 3.93
N GLU A 150 8.98 -11.77 4.01
CA GLU A 150 8.34 -12.96 3.44
C GLU A 150 8.14 -12.90 1.92
N VAL A 151 8.03 -11.69 1.34
CA VAL A 151 7.83 -11.53 -0.12
C VAL A 151 9.16 -11.64 -0.90
N ASN A 152 10.31 -11.45 -0.23
CA ASN A 152 11.63 -11.43 -0.88
C ASN A 152 12.35 -12.80 -0.94
N THR A 153 11.72 -13.90 -0.54
CA THR A 153 12.32 -15.24 -0.60
C THR A 153 12.13 -15.97 -1.94
N VAL A 154 11.61 -15.29 -2.98
CA VAL A 154 11.49 -15.83 -4.36
C VAL A 154 12.27 -15.00 -5.39
N ALA A 155 13.32 -14.29 -4.99
CA ALA A 155 14.28 -13.75 -5.96
C ALA A 155 15.29 -14.85 -6.35
N LYS A 156 14.92 -15.68 -7.33
CA LYS A 156 15.82 -16.61 -8.02
C LYS A 156 17.02 -15.79 -8.54
N PRO A 157 18.28 -16.16 -8.28
CA PRO A 157 19.41 -15.37 -8.73
C PRO A 157 19.44 -15.34 -10.26
N VAL A 158 19.18 -14.16 -10.84
CA VAL A 158 19.35 -13.94 -12.28
C VAL A 158 20.86 -13.97 -12.55
N ALA A 159 21.30 -15.00 -13.26
CA ALA A 159 22.69 -15.14 -13.67
C ALA A 159 23.13 -13.89 -14.45
N LYS A 160 24.30 -13.34 -14.10
CA LYS A 160 24.88 -12.20 -14.81
C LYS A 160 25.17 -12.60 -16.26
N VAL A 161 24.39 -12.07 -17.19
CA VAL A 161 24.67 -12.19 -18.63
C VAL A 161 25.94 -11.40 -18.92
N SER A 162 27.00 -12.11 -19.33
CA SER A 162 28.21 -11.47 -19.83
C SER A 162 27.91 -10.75 -21.15
N LYS A 163 28.64 -9.67 -21.46
CA LYS A 163 28.41 -8.79 -22.62
C LYS A 163 28.41 -9.51 -23.99
N SER A 164 28.83 -10.77 -24.06
CA SER A 164 28.94 -11.54 -25.31
C SER A 164 27.74 -12.44 -25.63
N ASN A 165 26.70 -12.53 -24.80
CA ASN A 165 25.59 -13.51 -24.95
C ASN A 165 26.06 -14.97 -25.15
N PHE A 166 27.33 -15.28 -24.87
CA PHE A 166 27.92 -16.60 -25.06
C PHE A 166 27.87 -17.37 -23.74
N CYS A 167 27.20 -18.52 -23.74
CA CYS A 167 27.09 -19.38 -22.56
C CYS A 167 28.18 -20.46 -22.61
N TYR A 168 29.14 -20.40 -21.67
CA TYR A 168 30.21 -21.40 -21.55
C TYR A 168 29.73 -22.79 -21.13
N LYS A 169 28.46 -22.93 -20.72
CA LYS A 169 27.89 -24.22 -20.30
C LYS A 169 27.38 -25.06 -21.48
N CYS A 170 26.77 -24.42 -22.48
CA CYS A 170 26.30 -25.07 -23.70
C CYS A 170 27.13 -24.73 -24.95
N HIS A 171 28.18 -23.92 -24.81
CA HIS A 171 29.03 -23.42 -25.91
C HIS A 171 28.22 -22.80 -27.07
N SER A 172 27.08 -22.15 -26.78
CA SER A 172 26.25 -21.48 -27.78
C SER A 172 25.88 -20.05 -27.36
N TYR A 173 25.42 -19.25 -28.33
CA TYR A 173 24.91 -17.91 -28.08
C TYR A 173 23.43 -17.98 -27.68
N CYS A 174 23.07 -17.46 -26.52
CA CYS A 174 21.74 -17.60 -25.93
C CYS A 174 21.14 -16.23 -25.61
N TRP A 175 19.87 -16.03 -25.97
CA TRP A 175 19.12 -14.79 -25.73
C TRP A 175 18.08 -14.98 -24.62
N GLY A 176 18.55 -15.17 -23.39
CA GLY A 176 17.71 -15.03 -22.19
C GLY A 176 17.44 -16.31 -21.41
N ASP A 177 17.16 -17.45 -22.05
CA ASP A 177 16.67 -18.63 -21.30
C ASP A 177 17.51 -19.88 -21.61
N CYS A 178 18.58 -20.07 -20.82
CA CYS A 178 19.36 -21.31 -20.83
C CYS A 178 18.77 -22.28 -19.78
N GLU A 179 17.57 -22.80 -20.00
CA GLU A 179 17.06 -23.90 -19.16
C GLU A 179 17.71 -25.21 -19.62
N ALA A 180 18.74 -25.65 -18.90
CA ALA A 180 19.28 -26.99 -19.02
C ALA A 180 18.44 -27.93 -18.11
N ASN A 181 17.85 -28.96 -18.70
CA ASN A 181 17.46 -30.17 -17.97
C ASN A 181 18.71 -30.83 -17.35
#